data_AF-A0A7V9V818-F1
#
_entry.id   AF-A0A7V9V818-F1
#
_cell.length_a   1.000
_cell.length_b   1.000
_cell.length_c   1.000
_cell.angle_alpha   90.00
_cell.angle_beta   90.00
_cell.angle_gamma   90.00
#
_symmetry.space_group_name_H-M   'P 1'
#
loop_
_entity.id
_entity.type
_entity.pdbx_description
1 polymer ?
#
loop_
_entity_poly.entity_id
_entity_poly.type
_entity_poly.pdbx_seq_one_letter_code
_entity_poly.pdbx_strand_id
1 'polypeptide(L)'
;GLVDHRQARVYGASLTSLKQTVNSLDLKGGFKALEASTGSGTLALFPLRDAPTQTLLAPSVDNIRIHQASDWEFMDEDGAVLNRVPNVDGYEATLFRYDEQTTDVRRAHGRINNLAA
;
A
#
# COMPACT_ATOMS: atom_id res chain seq x y z
N GLY A 1 -7.12 2.65 6.46
CA GLY A 1 -7.28 1.23 6.11
C GLY A 1 -7.06 1.06 4.62
N LEU A 2 -6.35 0.01 4.21
CA LEU A 2 -6.13 -0.37 2.82
C LEU A 2 -7.24 -1.35 2.39
N VAL A 3 -7.88 -1.11 1.26
CA VAL A 3 -9.08 -1.83 0.79
C VAL A 3 -8.93 -2.16 -0.68
N ASP A 4 -9.50 -3.25 -1.16
CA ASP A 4 -9.59 -3.51 -2.61
C ASP A 4 -10.41 -2.41 -3.33
N HIS A 5 -9.98 -1.99 -4.52
CA HIS A 5 -10.64 -0.95 -5.33
C HIS A 5 -12.13 -1.21 -5.59
N ARG A 6 -12.53 -2.47 -5.78
CA ARG A 6 -13.94 -2.86 -5.96
C ARG A 6 -14.77 -2.59 -4.71
N GLN A 7 -14.20 -2.86 -3.55
CA GLN A 7 -14.83 -2.66 -2.24
C GLN A 7 -14.98 -1.17 -1.91
N ALA A 8 -14.00 -0.34 -2.29
CA ALA A 8 -14.12 1.12 -2.18
C ALA A 8 -15.30 1.66 -3.02
N ARG A 9 -15.52 1.12 -4.22
CA ARG A 9 -16.67 1.49 -5.08
C ARG A 9 -17.99 1.05 -4.48
N VAL A 10 -18.09 -0.19 -3.98
CA VAL A 10 -19.31 -0.72 -3.32
C VAL A 10 -19.67 0.11 -2.09
N TYR A 11 -18.67 0.45 -1.27
CA TYR A 11 -18.86 1.34 -0.12
C TYR A 11 -19.30 2.75 -0.55
N GLY A 12 -18.71 3.33 -1.58
CA GLY A 12 -19.18 4.61 -2.13
C GLY A 12 -20.62 4.56 -2.66
N ALA A 13 -21.01 3.46 -3.29
CA ALA A 13 -22.37 3.26 -3.80
C ALA A 13 -23.41 3.09 -2.66
N SER A 14 -23.07 2.33 -1.62
CA SER A 14 -23.96 2.18 -0.45
C SER A 14 -24.12 3.48 0.32
N LEU A 15 -23.05 4.27 0.48
CA LEU A 15 -23.11 5.60 1.09
C LEU A 15 -23.99 6.58 0.29
N THR A 16 -23.92 6.52 -1.05
CA THR A 16 -24.80 7.31 -1.93
C THR A 16 -26.26 6.90 -1.76
N SER A 17 -26.53 5.59 -1.65
CA SER A 17 -27.87 5.05 -1.41
C SER A 17 -28.42 5.40 -0.03
N LEU A 18 -27.56 5.53 0.99
CA LEU A 18 -27.93 5.82 2.37
C LEU A 18 -27.97 7.32 2.71
N LYS A 19 -27.69 8.21 1.74
CA LYS A 19 -27.65 9.67 1.90
C LYS A 19 -26.93 10.14 3.18
N GLN A 20 -25.83 9.50 3.56
CA GLN A 20 -24.95 10.05 4.59
C GLN A 20 -23.99 11.04 3.92
N THR A 21 -24.03 12.30 4.34
CA THR A 21 -23.09 13.35 3.92
C THR A 21 -21.66 12.92 4.23
N VAL A 22 -20.84 12.75 3.19
CA VAL A 22 -19.44 12.32 3.29
C VAL A 22 -18.54 13.53 3.48
N ASN A 23 -17.82 13.59 4.60
CA ASN A 23 -16.63 14.43 4.70
C ASN A 23 -15.51 13.76 3.92
N SER A 24 -14.84 14.51 3.04
CA SER A 24 -13.68 14.05 2.28
C SER A 24 -12.42 14.67 2.86
N LEU A 25 -11.47 13.84 3.31
CA LEU A 25 -10.21 14.32 3.87
C LEU A 25 -9.21 14.53 2.73
N ASP A 26 -8.65 15.73 2.65
CA ASP A 26 -7.47 15.98 1.83
C ASP A 26 -6.23 15.45 2.57
N LEU A 27 -5.62 14.42 2.00
CA LEU A 27 -4.41 13.83 2.57
C LEU A 27 -3.18 14.57 2.04
N LYS A 28 -2.12 14.66 2.86
CA LYS A 28 -0.80 15.19 2.46
C LYS A 28 -0.23 14.33 1.32
N GLY A 29 -0.52 14.73 0.09
CA GLY A 29 -0.25 13.95 -1.12
C GLY A 29 -1.23 14.20 -2.27
N GLY A 30 -2.31 14.96 -2.05
CA GLY A 30 -3.24 15.39 -3.11
C GLY A 30 -4.32 14.39 -3.49
N PHE A 31 -4.50 13.32 -2.70
CA PHE A 31 -5.54 12.31 -2.90
C PHE A 31 -6.71 12.48 -1.93
N LYS A 32 -7.94 12.30 -2.43
CA LYS A 32 -9.17 12.29 -1.62
C LYS A 32 -9.57 10.86 -1.29
N ALA A 33 -9.57 10.51 -0.01
CA ALA A 33 -9.99 9.19 0.47
C ALA A 33 -11.42 9.22 0.99
N LEU A 34 -12.11 8.08 0.94
CA LEU A 34 -13.40 7.90 1.59
C LEU A 34 -13.18 7.79 3.11
N GLU A 35 -13.92 8.57 3.89
CA GLU A 35 -13.84 8.55 5.34
C GLU A 35 -14.85 7.59 5.96
N ALA A 36 -14.43 6.85 6.98
CA ALA A 36 -15.30 6.18 7.93
C ALA A 36 -15.08 6.78 9.32
N SER A 37 -16.10 7.46 9.86
CA SER A 37 -16.05 8.01 11.22
C SER A 37 -16.18 6.86 12.23
N THR A 38 -15.24 6.76 13.16
CA THR A 38 -15.32 5.87 14.32
C THR A 38 -15.48 6.72 15.59
N GLY A 39 -15.95 6.14 16.70
CA GLY A 39 -16.11 6.86 17.97
C GLY A 39 -14.80 7.41 18.56
N SER A 40 -13.65 7.03 18.00
CA SER A 40 -12.31 7.43 18.43
C SER A 40 -11.53 8.23 17.38
N GLY A 41 -12.10 8.50 16.19
CA GLY A 41 -11.47 9.31 15.15
C GLY A 41 -11.97 8.99 13.73
N THR A 42 -11.34 9.59 12.73
CA THR A 42 -11.67 9.35 11.32
C THR A 42 -10.70 8.33 10.71
N LEU A 43 -11.22 7.25 10.13
CA LEU A 43 -10.42 6.28 9.38
C LEU A 43 -10.56 6.56 7.88
N ALA A 44 -9.47 6.96 7.23
CA ALA A 44 -9.41 7.06 5.77
C ALA A 44 -9.29 5.67 5.13
N LEU A 45 -10.12 5.39 4.13
CA LEU A 45 -10.10 4.17 3.32
C LEU A 45 -9.39 4.42 1.99
N PHE A 46 -8.36 3.62 1.72
CA PHE A 46 -7.52 3.73 0.54
C PHE A 46 -7.67 2.51 -0.35
N PRO A 47 -8.06 2.68 -1.63
CA PRO A 47 -8.06 1.58 -2.57
C PRO A 47 -6.61 1.18 -2.91
N LEU A 48 -6.26 -0.07 -2.63
CA LEU A 48 -4.99 -0.68 -2.98
C LEU A 48 -5.25 -1.81 -3.99
N ARG A 49 -4.59 -1.75 -5.15
CA ARG A 49 -4.75 -2.74 -6.23
C ARG A 49 -4.34 -4.14 -5.79
N ASP A 50 -3.28 -4.23 -5.00
CA ASP A 50 -2.66 -5.49 -4.62
C ASP A 50 -3.21 -6.00 -3.26
N ALA A 51 -4.24 -5.35 -2.71
CA ALA A 51 -4.95 -5.88 -1.56
C ALA A 51 -5.73 -7.15 -1.96
N PRO A 52 -5.74 -8.19 -1.10
CA PRO A 52 -6.57 -9.36 -1.32
C PRO A 52 -8.05 -8.98 -1.53
N THR A 53 -8.74 -9.67 -2.44
CA THR A 53 -10.14 -9.41 -2.75
C THR A 53 -11.02 -9.52 -1.51
N GLN A 54 -12.07 -8.70 -1.42
CA GLN A 54 -13.03 -8.68 -0.30
C GLN A 54 -12.37 -8.53 1.09
N THR A 55 -11.24 -7.82 1.15
CA THR A 55 -10.48 -7.64 2.38
C THR A 55 -10.28 -6.15 2.67
N LEU A 56 -10.50 -5.77 3.93
CA LEU A 56 -10.06 -4.50 4.51
C LEU A 56 -8.90 -4.81 5.45
N LEU A 57 -7.77 -4.17 5.20
CA LEU A 57 -6.59 -4.20 6.06
C LEU A 57 -6.52 -2.88 6.84
N ALA A 58 -6.37 -2.98 8.15
CA ALA A 58 -6.15 -1.86 9.04
C ALA A 58 -4.77 -2.00 9.71
N PRO A 59 -3.67 -1.81 8.95
CA PRO A 59 -2.35 -1.78 9.55
C PRO A 59 -2.16 -0.50 10.37
N SER A 60 -1.66 -0.62 11.59
CA SER A 60 -1.11 0.53 12.32
C SER A 60 0.27 0.87 11.77
N VAL A 61 0.43 2.10 11.25
CA VAL A 61 1.69 2.58 10.66
C VAL A 61 2.78 2.75 11.73
N ASP A 62 2.40 3.11 12.96
CA ASP A 62 3.36 3.32 14.06
C ASP A 62 4.07 2.01 14.49
N ASN A 63 3.43 0.88 14.25
CA ASN A 63 3.88 -0.47 14.64
C ASN A 63 4.48 -1.25 13.44
N ILE A 64 4.71 -0.58 12.31
CA ILE A 64 5.40 -1.16 11.14
C ILE A 64 6.70 -0.41 10.94
N ARG A 65 7.79 -1.17 10.76
CA ARG A 65 9.09 -0.63 10.38
C ARG A 65 9.60 -1.37 9.14
N ILE A 66 10.33 -0.63 8.31
CA ILE A 66 11.04 -1.20 7.17
C ILE A 66 12.51 -0.94 7.45
N HIS A 67 13.28 -2.02 7.58
CA HIS A 67 14.73 -1.97 7.74
C HIS A 67 15.35 -2.10 6.35
N GLN A 68 16.02 -1.05 5.92
CA GLN A 68 16.67 -1.00 4.62
C GLN A 68 18.12 -1.42 4.79
N ALA A 69 18.53 -2.51 4.14
CA ALA A 69 19.91 -3.00 4.14
C ALA A 69 20.72 -2.36 3.00
N SER A 70 20.06 -2.04 1.88
CA SER A 70 20.59 -1.21 0.80
C SER A 70 19.49 -0.30 0.30
N ASP A 71 19.83 0.85 -0.30
CA ASP A 71 18.84 1.58 -1.10
C ASP A 71 18.79 0.98 -2.52
N TRP A 72 18.10 1.66 -3.44
CA TRP A 72 18.16 1.36 -4.86
C TRP A 72 19.58 1.56 -5.40
N GLU A 73 20.26 0.45 -5.65
CA GLU A 73 21.64 0.41 -6.07
C GLU A 73 21.81 -0.53 -7.27
N PHE A 74 22.76 -0.21 -8.15
CA PHE A 74 23.15 -1.12 -9.21
C PHE A 74 24.18 -2.11 -8.69
N MET A 75 24.09 -3.38 -9.12
CA MET A 75 25.12 -4.36 -8.84
C MET A 75 26.43 -3.93 -9.51
N ASP A 76 27.49 -3.83 -8.71
CA ASP A 76 28.81 -3.31 -9.12
C ASP A 76 29.95 -4.07 -8.40
N GLU A 77 29.71 -5.31 -7.95
CA GLU A 77 30.71 -6.08 -7.19
C GLU A 77 31.95 -6.44 -8.05
N ASP A 78 31.79 -6.46 -9.37
CA ASP A 78 32.85 -6.59 -10.37
C ASP A 78 33.50 -5.25 -10.78
N GLY A 79 33.03 -4.13 -10.21
CA GLY A 79 33.48 -2.78 -10.50
C GLY A 79 32.99 -2.19 -11.83
N ALA A 80 32.03 -2.86 -12.49
CA ALA A 80 31.32 -2.31 -13.64
C ALA A 80 29.79 -2.54 -13.57
N VAL A 81 29.03 -1.47 -13.33
CA VAL A 81 27.55 -1.46 -13.38
C VAL A 81 26.96 -1.97 -14.71
N LEU A 82 27.67 -1.78 -15.83
CA LEU A 82 27.21 -2.15 -17.17
C LEU A 82 28.08 -3.25 -17.76
N ASN A 83 27.48 -4.42 -17.98
CA ASN A 83 28.14 -5.55 -18.62
C ASN A 83 27.66 -5.69 -20.08
N ARG A 84 28.60 -5.94 -21.01
CA ARG A 84 28.27 -6.12 -22.43
C ARG A 84 27.60 -7.48 -22.65
N VAL A 85 26.48 -7.49 -23.37
CA VAL A 85 25.82 -8.73 -23.77
C VAL A 85 26.53 -9.32 -24.99
N PRO A 86 27.05 -10.57 -24.95
CA PRO A 86 27.72 -11.17 -26.09
C PRO A 86 26.79 -11.29 -27.30
N ASN A 87 27.32 -10.99 -28.50
CA ASN A 87 26.61 -11.12 -29.79
C ASN A 87 25.38 -10.21 -29.98
N VAL A 88 25.20 -9.19 -29.13
CA VAL A 88 24.15 -8.17 -29.26
C VAL A 88 24.75 -6.79 -29.01
N ASP A 89 24.29 -5.78 -29.74
CA ASP A 89 24.61 -4.38 -29.43
C ASP A 89 23.79 -3.93 -28.21
N GLY A 90 24.24 -4.32 -27.02
CA GLY A 90 23.51 -4.08 -25.78
C GLY A 90 24.35 -4.24 -24.52
N TYR A 91 23.91 -3.57 -23.46
CA TYR A 91 24.48 -3.65 -22.12
C TYR A 91 23.39 -4.08 -21.14
N GLU A 92 23.76 -4.88 -20.15
CA GLU A 92 22.90 -5.28 -19.05
C GLU A 92 23.36 -4.64 -17.73
N ALA A 93 22.38 -4.39 -16.85
CA ALA A 93 22.59 -3.87 -15.51
C ALA A 93 21.53 -4.45 -14.59
N THR A 94 21.89 -4.75 -13.35
CA THR A 94 20.95 -5.24 -12.33
C THR A 94 20.76 -4.18 -11.26
N LEU A 95 19.54 -3.65 -11.15
CA LEU A 95 19.14 -2.78 -10.03
C LEU A 95 18.56 -3.65 -8.91
N PHE A 96 19.03 -3.44 -7.68
CA PHE A 96 18.55 -4.16 -6.51
C PHE A 96 18.25 -3.21 -5.35
N ARG A 97 17.45 -3.71 -4.40
CA ARG A 97 17.21 -3.09 -3.11
C ARG A 97 16.82 -4.17 -2.11
N TYR A 98 17.47 -4.16 -0.94
CA TYR A 98 17.20 -5.13 0.11
C TYR A 98 16.50 -4.45 1.29
N ASP A 99 15.25 -4.83 1.51
CA ASP A 99 14.42 -4.33 2.61
C ASP A 99 13.81 -5.50 3.39
N GLU A 100 13.73 -5.36 4.71
CA GLU A 100 13.00 -6.27 5.60
C GLU A 100 11.87 -5.52 6.31
N GLN A 101 10.65 -6.05 6.27
CA GLN A 101 9.50 -5.45 6.96
C GLN A 101 9.25 -6.13 8.30
N THR A 102 9.21 -5.35 9.38
CA THR A 102 9.01 -5.84 10.75
C THR A 102 7.80 -5.21 11.42
N THR A 103 7.29 -5.90 12.45
CA THR A 103 6.27 -5.39 13.38
C THR A 103 6.63 -5.80 14.80
N ASP A 104 6.41 -4.90 15.75
CA ASP A 104 6.61 -5.12 17.17
C ASP A 104 5.38 -5.75 17.85
N VAL A 105 4.17 -5.43 17.39
CA VAL A 105 2.92 -5.86 18.03
C VAL A 105 1.93 -6.41 17.01
N ARG A 106 1.80 -7.74 16.95
CA ARG A 106 0.85 -8.42 16.04
C ARG A 106 -0.60 -7.95 16.18
N ARG A 107 -1.05 -7.67 17.41
CA ARG A 107 -2.43 -7.22 17.69
C ARG A 107 -2.72 -5.77 17.26
N ALA A 108 -1.70 -5.01 16.84
CA ALA A 108 -1.87 -3.65 16.37
C ALA A 108 -2.48 -3.57 14.96
N HIS A 109 -2.59 -4.71 14.26
CA HIS A 109 -3.13 -4.79 12.91
C HIS A 109 -4.51 -5.45 12.91
N GLY A 110 -5.43 -4.87 12.16
CA GLY A 110 -6.76 -5.42 11.90
C GLY A 110 -6.89 -5.96 10.48
N ARG A 111 -7.65 -7.05 10.32
CA ARG A 111 -8.06 -7.58 9.01
C ARG A 111 -9.53 -7.98 9.07
N ILE A 112 -10.32 -7.47 8.14
CA ILE A 112 -11.71 -7.88 7.92
C ILE A 112 -11.77 -8.63 6.60
N ASN A 113 -12.27 -9.85 6.64
CA ASN A 113 -12.44 -10.72 5.47
C ASN A 113 -13.90 -10.81 5.07
N ASN A 114 -14.15 -11.28 3.85
CA ASN A 114 -15.49 -11.54 3.33
C ASN A 114 -16.40 -10.30 3.38
N LEU A 115 -15.85 -9.14 3.02
CA LEU A 115 -16.69 -7.97 2.80
C LEU A 115 -17.68 -8.26 1.68
N ALA A 116 -18.96 -8.02 1.98
CA ALA A 116 -20.04 -8.20 1.02
C ALA A 116 -19.78 -7.35 -0.23
N ALA A 117 -20.05 -7.95 -1.39
CA ALA A 117 -20.01 -7.26 -2.68
C ALA A 117 -21.21 -6.32 -2.85
#